data_AF-A0A9Q1KE29-F1
#
_entry.id   AF-A0A9Q1KE29-F1
#
_cell.length_a   1.000
_cell.length_b   1.000
_cell.length_c   1.000
_cell.angle_alpha   90.00
_cell.angle_beta   90.00
_cell.angle_gamma   90.00
#
_symmetry.space_group_name_H-M   'P 1'
#
loop_
_entity.id
_entity.type
_entity.pdbx_description
1 polymer ?
#
loop_
_entity_poly.entity_id
_entity_poly.type
_entity_poly.pdbx_seq_one_letter_code
_entity_poly.pdbx_strand_id
1 'polypeptide(L)'
;MEGFSSSRSKLASEDIAVYQRCNCEGVQKVSHSSQNPGRSYFKCLRCDKFLKWVANEGPQERPMVVDVDIVKKELMEMRLMLKSIEKGQTLIVILLIVVIVLIAMVVVFLFFLYLSNSRPLSALGLPQVKLVLKRQTLFCYAFLPFLFFSAQLVDQV
;
A
#
# COMPACT_ATOMS: atom_id res chain seq x y z
N MET A 1 -55.97 -2.66 9.87
CA MET A 1 -56.09 -2.98 11.30
C MET A 1 -54.70 -3.24 11.82
N GLU A 2 -54.29 -2.36 12.74
CA GLU A 2 -53.00 -2.37 13.42
C GLU A 2 -52.88 -3.59 14.34
N GLY A 3 -51.65 -4.04 14.59
CA GLY A 3 -51.38 -5.18 15.45
C GLY A 3 -49.89 -5.41 15.69
N PHE A 4 -49.34 -4.56 16.56
CA PHE A 4 -48.02 -4.56 17.20
C PHE A 4 -47.30 -5.91 17.41
N SER A 5 -45.97 -5.88 17.23
CA SER A 5 -44.95 -6.38 18.17
C SER A 5 -43.57 -6.33 17.48
N SER A 6 -42.44 -5.97 18.08
CA SER A 6 -42.07 -5.54 19.41
C SER A 6 -40.65 -4.98 19.24
N SER A 7 -40.47 -3.67 19.38
CA SER A 7 -39.14 -3.06 19.34
C SER A 7 -38.48 -3.19 20.69
N ARG A 8 -37.43 -4.01 20.67
CA ARG A 8 -36.51 -4.37 21.75
C ARG A 8 -35.73 -3.13 22.23
N SER A 9 -36.27 -2.37 23.19
CA SER A 9 -35.49 -1.37 23.94
C SER A 9 -35.00 -1.97 25.25
N LYS A 10 -33.82 -2.60 25.22
CA LYS A 10 -32.97 -2.75 26.42
C LYS A 10 -32.44 -1.36 26.74
N LEU A 11 -33.23 -0.56 27.44
CA LEU A 11 -32.72 0.58 28.19
C LEU A 11 -31.82 -0.01 29.28
N ALA A 12 -30.58 0.46 29.31
CA ALA A 12 -29.62 0.17 30.36
C ALA A 12 -30.31 0.31 31.72
N SER A 13 -30.21 -0.73 32.54
CA SER A 13 -30.58 -0.68 33.95
C SER A 13 -29.72 0.39 34.62
N GLU A 14 -30.24 1.62 34.70
CA GLU A 14 -29.74 2.63 35.62
C GLU A 14 -29.86 2.05 37.03
N ASP A 15 -28.72 1.81 37.67
CA ASP A 15 -28.61 1.39 39.06
C ASP A 15 -29.16 2.50 39.97
N ILE A 16 -30.48 2.58 40.13
CA ILE A 16 -31.13 3.50 41.05
C ILE A 16 -30.78 3.07 42.48
N ALA A 17 -29.82 3.77 43.08
CA ALA A 17 -29.48 3.58 44.49
C ALA A 17 -30.52 4.27 45.38
N VAL A 18 -31.41 3.50 45.98
CA VAL A 18 -32.43 4.03 46.90
C VAL A 18 -31.84 4.18 48.31
N TYR A 19 -31.91 5.37 48.88
CA TYR A 19 -31.51 5.61 50.27
C TYR A 19 -32.67 5.25 51.22
N GLN A 20 -32.52 4.13 51.96
CA GLN A 20 -33.59 3.59 52.84
C GLN A 20 -34.13 4.59 53.87
N ARG A 21 -33.33 5.56 54.34
CA ARG A 21 -33.79 6.54 55.34
C ARG A 21 -34.65 7.67 54.79
N CYS A 22 -34.51 8.03 53.52
CA CYS A 22 -35.25 9.17 52.93
C CYS A 22 -36.19 8.75 51.80
N ASN A 23 -36.21 7.46 51.44
CA ASN A 23 -36.96 6.87 50.33
C ASN A 23 -36.91 7.76 49.07
N CYS A 24 -35.70 8.21 48.73
CA CYS A 24 -35.41 9.13 47.63
C CYS A 24 -34.55 8.41 46.58
N GLU A 25 -34.79 8.73 45.33
CA GLU A 25 -33.89 8.42 44.23
C GLU A 25 -32.62 9.30 44.34
N GLY A 26 -31.48 8.70 44.04
CA GLY A 26 -30.20 9.39 44.01
C GLY A 26 -29.94 10.00 42.63
N VAL A 27 -29.39 11.21 42.57
CA VAL A 27 -28.89 11.81 41.34
C VAL A 27 -27.38 11.64 41.28
N GLN A 28 -26.88 11.28 40.09
CA GLN A 28 -25.45 11.20 39.81
C GLN A 28 -24.84 12.60 39.74
N LYS A 29 -23.75 12.81 40.48
CA LYS A 29 -22.94 14.04 40.45
C LYS A 29 -21.47 13.68 40.27
N VAL A 30 -20.71 14.62 39.71
CA VAL A 30 -19.25 14.52 39.58
C VAL A 30 -18.60 15.22 40.77
N SER A 31 -17.62 14.56 41.39
CA SER A 31 -16.86 15.12 42.50
C SER A 31 -15.88 16.19 42.02
N HIS A 32 -15.93 17.37 42.65
CA HIS A 32 -14.95 18.46 42.50
C HIS A 32 -13.97 18.53 43.68
N SER A 33 -13.94 17.52 44.54
CA SER A 33 -13.00 17.48 45.67
C SER A 33 -11.57 17.27 45.19
N SER A 34 -10.59 17.87 45.87
CA SER A 34 -9.17 17.68 45.58
C SER A 34 -8.69 16.24 45.79
N GLN A 35 -9.36 15.50 46.67
CA GLN A 35 -9.03 14.10 46.99
C GLN A 35 -9.55 13.10 45.95
N ASN A 36 -10.65 13.43 45.25
CA ASN A 36 -11.28 12.55 44.26
C ASN A 36 -11.85 13.36 43.09
N PRO A 37 -11.02 14.09 42.32
CA PRO A 37 -11.50 14.90 41.21
C PRO A 37 -12.06 14.00 40.09
N GLY A 38 -13.22 14.37 39.52
CA GLY A 38 -13.79 13.70 38.35
C GLY A 38 -14.52 12.38 38.62
N ARG A 39 -14.51 11.86 39.85
CA ARG A 39 -15.21 10.60 40.18
C ARG A 39 -16.72 10.82 40.34
N SER A 40 -17.52 9.98 39.71
CA SER A 40 -18.99 10.05 39.80
C SER A 40 -19.52 9.39 41.08
N TYR A 41 -20.52 9.99 41.73
CA TYR A 41 -21.20 9.45 42.90
C TYR A 41 -22.70 9.74 42.87
N PHE A 42 -23.48 8.93 43.60
CA PHE A 42 -24.89 9.18 43.83
C PHE A 42 -25.11 9.99 45.11
N LYS A 43 -25.96 11.01 45.04
CA LYS A 43 -26.37 11.87 46.16
C LYS A 43 -27.90 11.85 46.29
N CYS A 44 -28.46 11.72 47.49
CA CYS A 44 -29.91 11.82 47.67
C CYS A 44 -30.39 13.26 47.42
N LEU A 45 -31.46 13.42 46.64
CA LEU A 45 -32.04 14.73 46.30
C LEU A 45 -32.65 15.49 47.49
N ARG A 46 -33.14 14.77 48.52
CA ARG A 46 -33.86 15.41 49.65
C ARG A 46 -32.94 15.90 50.76
N CYS A 47 -31.92 15.12 51.09
CA CYS A 47 -31.06 15.38 52.25
C CYS A 47 -29.61 15.70 51.87
N ASP A 48 -29.30 15.70 50.57
CA ASP A 48 -27.99 16.03 50.05
C ASP A 48 -26.85 15.17 50.65
N LYS A 49 -27.16 13.95 51.10
CA LYS A 49 -26.14 13.01 51.60
C LYS A 49 -25.58 12.14 50.49
N PHE A 50 -24.29 11.88 50.59
CA PHE A 50 -23.59 10.89 49.77
C PHE A 50 -24.19 9.49 50.00
N LEU A 51 -24.45 8.75 48.92
CA LEU A 51 -25.01 7.40 48.98
C LEU A 51 -23.94 6.36 48.71
N LYS A 52 -23.41 6.35 47.49
CA LYS A 52 -22.37 5.43 47.03
C LYS A 52 -21.61 6.06 45.87
N TRP A 53 -20.36 5.64 45.69
CA TRP A 53 -19.63 5.91 44.44
C TRP A 53 -20.31 5.17 43.29
N VAL A 54 -20.39 5.80 42.12
CA VAL A 54 -20.74 5.08 40.90
C VAL A 54 -19.60 4.09 40.67
N ALA A 55 -19.93 2.81 40.53
CA ALA A 55 -18.95 1.86 40.04
C ALA A 55 -18.58 2.37 38.64
N ASN A 56 -17.36 2.89 38.50
CA ASN A 56 -16.78 3.11 37.20
C ASN A 56 -16.52 1.71 36.63
N GLU A 57 -17.58 1.01 36.23
CA GLU A 57 -17.55 0.31 34.96
C GLU A 57 -17.39 1.43 33.93
N GLY A 58 -16.16 1.97 33.84
CA GLY A 58 -15.82 2.81 32.73
C GLY A 58 -16.21 2.06 31.46
N PRO A 59 -16.40 2.74 30.32
CA PRO A 59 -16.21 2.03 29.08
C PRO A 59 -14.89 1.28 29.26
N GLN A 60 -14.92 -0.06 29.27
CA GLN A 60 -13.70 -0.82 29.09
C GLN A 60 -13.01 -0.07 27.96
N GLU A 61 -11.85 0.51 28.23
CA GLU A 61 -10.91 0.83 27.18
C GLU A 61 -10.73 -0.52 26.50
N ARG A 62 -11.57 -0.79 25.50
CA ARG A 62 -11.39 -1.94 24.63
C ARG A 62 -9.97 -1.73 24.15
N PRO A 63 -9.06 -2.66 24.44
CA PRO A 63 -7.65 -2.41 24.31
C PRO A 63 -7.38 -1.96 22.87
N MET A 64 -7.11 -0.67 22.66
CA MET A 64 -6.66 -0.12 21.36
C MET A 64 -5.43 -0.86 20.83
N VAL A 65 -4.77 -1.64 21.69
CA VAL A 65 -3.72 -2.60 21.35
C VAL A 65 -4.17 -3.59 20.27
N VAL A 66 -5.43 -4.05 20.28
CA VAL A 66 -5.93 -5.01 19.27
C VAL A 66 -5.99 -4.37 17.88
N ASP A 67 -6.40 -3.11 17.79
CA ASP A 67 -6.48 -2.40 16.50
C ASP A 67 -5.08 -2.12 15.93
N VAL A 68 -4.09 -1.85 16.77
CA VAL A 68 -2.70 -1.63 16.33
C VAL A 68 -2.08 -2.91 15.76
N ASP A 69 -2.35 -4.08 16.37
CA ASP A 69 -1.84 -5.35 15.88
C ASP A 69 -2.47 -5.76 14.54
N ILE A 70 -3.76 -5.46 14.34
CA ILE A 70 -4.45 -5.67 13.06
C ILE A 70 -3.84 -4.78 11.97
N VAL A 71 -3.67 -3.48 12.25
CA VAL A 71 -3.07 -2.53 11.30
C VAL A 71 -1.62 -2.90 10.97
N LYS A 72 -0.86 -3.38 11.95
CA LYS A 72 0.52 -3.84 11.74
C LYS A 72 0.58 -5.05 10.80
N LYS A 73 -0.38 -5.98 10.92
CA LYS A 73 -0.48 -7.13 10.03
C LYS A 73 -0.78 -6.71 8.59
N GLU A 74 -1.76 -5.83 8.40
CA GLU A 74 -2.13 -5.31 7.07
C GLU A 74 -0.96 -4.55 6.40
N LEU A 75 -0.23 -3.73 7.18
CA LEU A 75 0.97 -3.03 6.69
C LEU A 75 2.08 -4.00 6.26
N MET A 76 2.24 -5.12 6.97
CA MET A 76 3.24 -6.13 6.61
C MET A 76 2.86 -6.83 5.29
N GLU A 77 1.58 -7.12 5.08
CA GLU A 77 1.08 -7.69 3.82
C GLU A 77 1.26 -6.73 2.64
N MET A 78 0.94 -5.44 2.81
CA MET A 78 1.20 -4.42 1.79
C MET A 78 2.70 -4.30 1.45
N ARG A 79 3.58 -4.39 2.45
CA ARG A 79 5.03 -4.33 2.24
C ARG A 79 5.53 -5.51 1.40
N LEU A 80 4.96 -6.70 1.59
CA LEU A 80 5.30 -7.89 0.79
C LEU A 80 4.83 -7.73 -0.67
N MET A 81 3.63 -7.19 -0.88
CA MET A 81 3.14 -6.88 -2.23
C MET A 81 3.99 -5.83 -2.94
N LEU A 82 4.44 -4.78 -2.25
CA LEU A 82 5.34 -3.79 -2.84
C LEU A 82 6.68 -4.42 -3.25
N LYS A 83 7.22 -5.32 -2.44
CA LYS A 83 8.47 -6.02 -2.75
C LYS A 83 8.34 -6.98 -3.94
N SER A 84 7.15 -7.54 -4.20
CA SER A 84 6.92 -8.34 -5.40
C SER A 84 6.77 -7.47 -6.66
N ILE A 85 6.15 -6.29 -6.54
CA ILE A 85 6.05 -5.32 -7.63
C ILE A 85 7.42 -4.77 -8.02
N GLU A 86 8.27 -4.46 -7.04
CA GLU A 86 9.63 -3.94 -7.28
C GLU A 86 10.46 -4.94 -8.12
N LYS A 87 10.37 -6.24 -7.80
CA LYS A 87 11.03 -7.30 -8.60
C LYS A 87 10.41 -7.44 -10.00
N GLY A 88 9.09 -7.28 -10.11
CA GLY A 88 8.38 -7.37 -11.39
C GLY A 88 8.72 -6.22 -12.34
N GLN A 89 8.90 -5.01 -11.83
CA GLN A 89 9.27 -3.83 -12.63
C GLN A 89 10.65 -4.00 -13.29
N THR A 90 11.63 -4.54 -12.56
CA THR A 90 12.96 -4.79 -13.11
C THR A 90 12.90 -5.71 -14.34
N LEU A 91 12.11 -6.79 -14.28
CA LEU A 91 11.94 -7.70 -15.43
C LEU A 91 11.30 -7.01 -16.63
N ILE A 92 10.28 -6.18 -16.41
CA ILE A 92 9.61 -5.43 -17.50
C ILE A 92 10.58 -4.45 -18.16
N VAL A 93 11.40 -3.74 -17.38
CA VAL A 93 12.38 -2.78 -17.92
C VAL A 93 13.44 -3.49 -18.74
N ILE A 94 13.95 -4.63 -18.28
CA ILE A 94 14.95 -5.42 -19.03
C ILE A 94 14.36 -5.92 -20.34
N LEU A 95 13.14 -6.47 -20.31
CA LEU A 95 12.46 -6.92 -21.52
C LEU A 95 12.28 -5.78 -22.52
N LEU A 96 11.91 -4.59 -22.04
CA LEU A 96 11.77 -3.40 -22.89
C LEU A 96 13.09 -3.01 -23.54
N ILE A 97 14.21 -3.02 -22.80
CA ILE A 97 15.54 -2.74 -23.34
C ILE A 97 15.90 -3.74 -24.44
N VAL A 98 15.67 -5.03 -24.22
CA VAL A 98 15.93 -6.07 -25.23
C VAL A 98 15.13 -5.82 -26.51
N VAL A 99 13.84 -5.49 -26.39
CA VAL A 99 12.99 -5.17 -27.53
C VAL A 99 13.50 -3.95 -28.30
N ILE A 100 13.90 -2.88 -27.61
CA ILE A 100 14.46 -1.67 -28.25
C ILE A 100 15.74 -2.01 -29.02
N VAL A 101 16.64 -2.82 -28.45
CA VAL A 101 17.87 -3.26 -29.12
C VAL A 101 17.55 -4.09 -30.37
N LEU A 102 16.59 -5.01 -30.30
CA LEU A 102 16.17 -5.80 -31.45
C LEU A 102 15.59 -4.93 -32.57
N ILE A 103 14.72 -3.97 -32.22
CA ILE A 103 14.16 -3.03 -33.20
C ILE A 103 15.27 -2.20 -33.84
N ALA A 104 16.22 -1.68 -33.05
CA ALA A 104 17.36 -0.93 -33.56
C ALA A 104 18.20 -1.79 -34.53
N MET A 105 18.45 -3.06 -34.21
CA MET A 105 19.14 -3.98 -35.13
C MET A 105 18.42 -4.15 -36.45
N VAL A 106 17.10 -4.35 -36.42
CA VAL A 106 16.27 -4.51 -37.63
C VAL A 106 16.31 -3.24 -38.48
N VAL A 107 16.13 -2.07 -37.87
CA VAL A 107 16.17 -0.78 -38.59
C VAL A 107 17.52 -0.56 -39.25
N VAL A 108 18.61 -0.81 -38.52
CA VAL A 108 19.96 -0.66 -39.07
C VAL A 108 20.18 -1.64 -40.23
N PHE A 109 19.80 -2.91 -40.07
CA PHE A 109 19.90 -3.91 -41.13
C PHE A 109 19.10 -3.51 -42.39
N LEU A 110 17.85 -3.06 -42.23
CA LEU A 110 17.02 -2.58 -43.34
C LEU A 110 17.64 -1.37 -44.02
N PHE A 111 18.22 -0.44 -43.26
CA PHE A 111 18.94 0.71 -43.81
C PHE A 111 20.14 0.27 -44.66
N PHE A 112 20.88 -0.77 -44.26
CA PHE A 112 21.96 -1.32 -45.08
C PHE A 112 21.47 -2.00 -46.35
N LEU A 113 20.37 -2.77 -46.28
CA LEU A 113 19.75 -3.34 -47.48
C LEU A 113 19.32 -2.24 -48.44
N TYR A 114 18.69 -1.18 -47.91
CA TYR A 114 18.30 -0.01 -48.68
C TYR A 114 19.52 0.65 -49.37
N LEU A 115 20.59 0.93 -48.63
CA LEU A 115 21.82 1.50 -49.21
C LEU A 115 22.47 0.60 -50.26
N SER A 116 22.36 -0.72 -50.10
CA SER A 116 22.91 -1.70 -51.04
C SER A 116 22.11 -1.74 -52.34
N ASN A 117 20.78 -1.57 -52.25
CA ASN A 117 19.91 -1.53 -53.43
C ASN A 117 19.94 -0.18 -54.17
N SER A 118 20.22 0.91 -53.45
CA SER A 118 20.10 2.28 -53.97
C SER A 118 21.21 2.73 -54.93
N ARG A 119 22.30 1.97 -55.10
CA ARG A 119 23.41 2.36 -55.99
C ARG A 119 23.44 1.48 -57.24
N PRO A 120 23.08 2.01 -58.44
CA PRO A 120 23.35 1.33 -59.70
C PRO A 120 24.87 1.29 -59.91
N LEU A 121 25.49 0.18 -59.47
CA LEU A 121 26.93 -0.06 -59.44
C LEU A 121 27.56 -0.31 -60.82
N SER A 122 26.78 -0.14 -61.89
CA SER A 122 27.19 -0.34 -63.28
C SER A 122 28.22 0.67 -63.78
N ALA A 123 28.43 1.80 -63.08
CA ALA A 123 29.22 2.92 -63.60
C ALA A 123 30.71 2.95 -63.22
N LEU A 124 31.19 2.13 -62.27
CA LEU A 124 32.52 2.36 -61.65
C LEU A 124 33.64 1.34 -61.94
N GLY A 125 33.40 0.26 -62.69
CA GLY A 125 34.48 -0.64 -63.18
C GLY A 125 35.39 -1.30 -62.13
N LEU A 126 35.11 -1.15 -60.83
CA LEU A 126 35.92 -1.66 -59.72
C LEU A 126 35.46 -3.08 -59.29
N PRO A 127 36.38 -3.95 -58.82
CA PRO A 127 36.06 -5.30 -58.37
C PRO A 127 35.17 -5.28 -57.11
N GLN A 128 33.89 -5.56 -57.33
CA GLN A 128 32.74 -5.45 -56.42
C GLN A 128 32.93 -6.12 -55.05
N VAL A 129 33.72 -7.19 -54.97
CA VAL A 129 33.74 -8.08 -53.80
C VAL A 129 34.47 -7.48 -52.60
N LYS A 130 35.49 -6.64 -52.81
CA LYS A 130 36.33 -6.12 -51.71
C LYS A 130 35.64 -5.03 -50.87
N LEU A 131 34.77 -4.23 -51.48
CA LEU A 131 34.13 -3.10 -50.79
C LEU A 131 32.97 -3.55 -49.88
N VAL A 132 32.21 -4.56 -50.33
CA VAL A 132 31.09 -5.14 -49.57
C VAL A 132 31.63 -5.85 -48.32
N LEU A 133 32.69 -6.66 -48.48
CA LEU A 133 33.29 -7.39 -47.37
C LEU A 133 33.81 -6.44 -46.28
N LYS A 134 34.53 -5.37 -46.69
CA LYS A 134 35.09 -4.38 -45.74
C LYS A 134 34.02 -3.63 -44.95
N ARG A 135 32.87 -3.34 -45.56
CA ARG A 135 31.71 -2.73 -44.87
C ARG A 135 31.06 -3.69 -43.88
N GLN A 136 30.90 -4.96 -44.24
CA GLN A 136 30.37 -5.97 -43.32
C GLN A 136 31.28 -6.20 -42.12
N THR A 137 32.61 -6.22 -42.31
CA THR A 137 33.56 -6.40 -41.21
C THR A 137 33.51 -5.23 -40.22
N LEU A 138 33.50 -3.99 -40.73
CA LEU A 138 33.38 -2.79 -39.89
C LEU A 138 32.08 -2.78 -39.07
N PHE A 139 31.00 -3.31 -39.65
CA PHE A 139 29.72 -3.42 -38.98
C PHE A 139 29.74 -4.44 -37.83
N CYS A 140 30.31 -5.63 -38.05
CA CYS A 140 30.49 -6.61 -36.98
C CYS A 140 31.31 -6.04 -35.82
N TYR A 141 32.36 -5.28 -36.10
CA TYR A 141 33.17 -4.63 -35.06
C TYR A 141 32.44 -3.51 -34.32
N ALA A 142 31.57 -2.76 -34.99
CA ALA A 142 30.76 -1.73 -34.33
C ALA A 142 29.65 -2.32 -33.44
N PHE A 143 29.18 -3.54 -33.75
CA PHE A 143 28.09 -4.21 -33.02
C PHE A 143 28.55 -5.07 -31.85
N LEU A 144 29.78 -5.57 -31.89
CA LEU A 144 30.38 -6.40 -30.83
C LEU A 144 30.33 -5.75 -29.42
N PRO A 145 30.62 -4.44 -29.26
CA PRO A 145 30.53 -3.77 -27.97
C PRO A 145 29.09 -3.72 -27.43
N PHE A 146 28.09 -3.57 -28.32
CA PHE A 146 26.69 -3.56 -27.93
C PHE A 146 26.23 -4.92 -27.41
N LEU A 147 26.62 -6.01 -28.08
CA LEU A 147 26.34 -7.37 -27.62
C LEU A 147 27.03 -7.65 -26.28
N PHE A 148 28.28 -7.24 -26.14
CA PHE A 148 29.03 -7.41 -24.89
C PHE A 148 28.42 -6.62 -23.72
N PHE A 149 27.99 -5.38 -23.98
CA PHE A 149 27.33 -4.55 -22.97
C PHE A 149 25.97 -5.14 -22.57
N SER A 150 25.19 -5.64 -23.54
CA SER A 150 23.91 -6.30 -23.25
C SER A 150 24.08 -7.58 -22.42
N ALA A 151 25.16 -8.34 -22.62
CA ALA A 151 25.46 -9.52 -21.81
C ALA A 151 25.82 -9.14 -20.37
N GLN A 152 26.65 -8.13 -20.16
CA GLN A 152 27.00 -7.64 -18.81
C GLN A 152 25.79 -7.10 -18.05
N LEU A 153 24.84 -6.48 -18.75
CA LEU A 153 23.62 -5.95 -18.13
C LEU A 153 22.67 -7.05 -17.65
N VAL A 154 22.71 -8.23 -18.31
CA VAL A 154 21.96 -9.42 -17.87
C VAL A 154 22.60 -10.05 -16.64
N ASP A 155 23.92 -10.10 -16.55
CA ASP A 155 24.64 -10.69 -15.40
C ASP A 155 24.53 -9.88 -14.10
N GLN A 156 24.14 -8.60 -14.18
CA GLN A 156 23.99 -7.70 -13.02
C GLN A 156 22.59 -7.75 -12.38
N VAL A 157 21.65 -8.49 -12.97
CA VAL A 157 20.25 -8.60 -12.53
C VAL A 157 20.02 -9.95 -11.88
#